data_AF-A0A0D2MZL3-F1
#
_entry.id   AF-A0A0D2MZL3-F1
#
_cell.length_a   1.000
_cell.length_b   1.000
_cell.length_c   1.000
_cell.angle_alpha   90.00
_cell.angle_beta   90.00
_cell.angle_gamma   90.00
#
_symmetry.space_group_name_H-M   'P 1'
#
loop_
_entity.id
_entity.type
_entity.pdbx_description
1 polymer ?
#
loop_
_entity_poly.entity_id
_entity_poly.type
_entity_poly.pdbx_seq_one_letter_code
_entity_poly.pdbx_strand_id
1 'polypeptide(L)'
;MFKQDPSENTRKKYQDRVDAINALEPKIQAMSDEELRGMTEQFKQRVKRGESLDSLLPEAFAVVREGSRRVLGLRPFDVQLIGGMILHDGQIAEMRTGEGKTLVAVLPSYLNALSGAGVHVVTVNDYLARRDSESSSAGEAAARARRGLSQRGGRDERGPRQRRGRRASRRRGQQRRDGRRRRAAGSRQLRLQQLRLQQLRSGSGRSGAVRTSVPRFLGMNVGLIQADMDPESRRAAYASDITYVTNSELGFDYLRDNLAGAPAELVLRAAQPFNFCVIDEVDSILIDEARTPLIISGVSDQP
;
A
#
# COMPACT_ATOMS: atom_id res chain seq x y z
N MET A 1 -28.10 15.23 -3.92
CA MET A 1 -28.76 14.18 -3.10
C MET A 1 -28.35 12.83 -3.66
N PHE A 2 -27.23 12.25 -3.20
CA PHE A 2 -26.76 10.94 -3.65
C PHE A 2 -27.64 9.84 -3.03
N LYS A 3 -28.69 9.43 -3.76
CA LYS A 3 -29.61 8.36 -3.37
C LYS A 3 -29.09 7.01 -3.84
N GLN A 4 -28.06 6.51 -3.18
CA GLN A 4 -27.70 5.09 -3.02
C GLN A 4 -26.40 5.09 -2.24
N ASP A 5 -26.32 4.27 -1.18
CA ASP A 5 -25.08 4.08 -0.43
C ASP A 5 -24.00 3.62 -1.43
N PRO A 6 -22.97 4.45 -1.72
CA PRO A 6 -21.96 4.13 -2.72
C PRO A 6 -21.30 2.78 -2.46
N SER A 7 -21.29 2.33 -1.20
CA SER A 7 -20.70 1.05 -0.81
C SER A 7 -21.48 -0.16 -1.31
N GLU A 8 -22.80 -0.10 -1.46
CA GLU A 8 -23.60 -1.28 -1.85
C GLU A 8 -23.54 -1.53 -3.36
N ASN A 9 -23.68 -0.48 -4.18
CA ASN A 9 -23.56 -0.61 -5.64
C ASN A 9 -22.14 -0.97 -6.06
N THR A 10 -21.14 -0.39 -5.41
CA THR A 10 -19.73 -0.73 -5.64
C THR A 10 -19.49 -2.20 -5.33
N ARG A 11 -20.00 -2.71 -4.20
CA ARG A 11 -19.91 -4.14 -3.87
C ARG A 11 -20.56 -5.00 -4.94
N LYS A 12 -21.79 -4.67 -5.37
CA LYS A 12 -22.49 -5.40 -6.44
C LYS A 12 -21.69 -5.41 -7.74
N LYS A 13 -21.07 -4.28 -8.14
CA LYS A 13 -20.24 -4.17 -9.35
C LYS A 13 -19.08 -5.17 -9.35
N TYR A 14 -18.42 -5.35 -8.21
CA TYR A 14 -17.21 -6.18 -8.11
C TYR A 14 -17.44 -7.58 -7.53
N GLN A 15 -18.67 -7.91 -7.12
CA GLN A 15 -18.95 -9.14 -6.37
C GLN A 15 -18.57 -10.39 -7.16
N ASP A 16 -18.91 -10.45 -8.45
CA ASP A 16 -18.59 -11.61 -9.29
C ASP A 16 -17.07 -11.84 -9.38
N ARG A 17 -16.28 -10.77 -9.47
CA ARG A 17 -14.81 -10.85 -9.46
C ARG A 17 -14.29 -11.29 -8.08
N VAL A 18 -14.87 -10.81 -6.98
CA VAL A 18 -14.53 -11.26 -5.62
C VAL A 18 -14.82 -12.75 -5.45
N ASP A 19 -15.96 -13.22 -5.95
CA ASP A 19 -16.37 -14.62 -5.84
C ASP A 19 -15.46 -15.52 -6.68
N ALA A 20 -15.05 -15.08 -7.87
CA ALA A 20 -14.03 -15.76 -8.67
C ALA A 20 -12.68 -15.86 -7.94
N ILE A 21 -12.22 -14.79 -7.29
CA ILE A 21 -10.98 -14.80 -6.48
C ILE A 21 -11.12 -15.78 -5.30
N ASN A 22 -12.26 -15.75 -4.61
CA ASN A 22 -12.54 -16.64 -3.47
C ASN A 22 -12.58 -18.11 -3.89
N ALA A 23 -13.16 -18.42 -5.06
CA ALA A 23 -13.24 -19.78 -5.58
C ALA A 23 -11.85 -20.38 -5.89
N LEU A 24 -10.86 -19.55 -6.20
CA LEU A 24 -9.47 -19.99 -6.44
C LEU A 24 -8.69 -20.27 -5.15
N GLU A 25 -9.14 -19.78 -4.00
CA GLU A 25 -8.39 -19.85 -2.74
C GLU A 25 -7.95 -21.27 -2.35
N PRO A 26 -8.80 -22.33 -2.40
CA PRO A 26 -8.36 -23.68 -2.04
C PRO A 26 -7.22 -24.20 -2.93
N LYS A 27 -7.28 -23.91 -4.23
CA LYS A 27 -6.26 -24.32 -5.21
C LYS A 27 -4.94 -23.60 -4.96
N ILE A 28 -4.99 -22.27 -4.80
CA ILE A 28 -3.79 -21.45 -4.56
C ILE A 28 -3.18 -21.75 -3.19
N GLN A 29 -4.01 -22.00 -2.17
CA GLN A 29 -3.55 -22.37 -0.84
C GLN A 29 -2.75 -23.67 -0.82
N ALA A 30 -3.07 -24.62 -1.70
CA ALA A 30 -2.41 -25.91 -1.79
C ALA A 30 -1.02 -25.86 -2.47
N MET A 31 -0.70 -24.78 -3.18
CA MET A 31 0.60 -24.62 -3.85
C MET A 31 1.75 -24.49 -2.85
N SER A 32 2.90 -25.04 -3.17
CA SER A 32 4.18 -24.73 -2.53
C SER A 32 4.61 -23.27 -2.77
N ASP A 33 5.61 -22.79 -2.02
CA ASP A 33 6.16 -21.44 -2.23
C ASP A 33 6.78 -21.29 -3.63
N GLU A 34 7.36 -22.37 -4.16
CA GLU A 34 7.97 -22.39 -5.49
C GLU A 34 6.92 -22.33 -6.59
N GLU A 35 5.84 -23.12 -6.49
CA GLU A 35 4.73 -23.06 -7.44
C GLU A 35 4.07 -21.68 -7.42
N LEU A 36 3.86 -21.11 -6.23
CA LEU A 36 3.23 -19.79 -6.09
C LEU A 36 4.09 -18.67 -6.70
N ARG A 37 5.43 -18.74 -6.56
CA ARG A 37 6.38 -17.87 -7.28
C ARG A 37 6.33 -18.08 -8.79
N GLY A 38 6.28 -19.35 -9.22
CA GLY A 38 6.22 -19.73 -10.63
C GLY A 38 5.01 -19.17 -11.37
N MET A 39 3.92 -18.86 -10.67
CA MET A 39 2.74 -18.21 -11.24
C MET A 39 3.07 -16.85 -11.88
N THR A 40 4.01 -16.08 -11.31
CA THR A 40 4.39 -14.76 -11.84
C THR A 40 4.91 -14.85 -13.27
N GLU A 41 5.83 -15.78 -13.54
CA GLU A 41 6.36 -15.97 -14.90
C GLU A 41 5.29 -16.51 -15.86
N GLN A 42 4.41 -17.40 -15.40
CA GLN A 42 3.28 -17.86 -16.21
C GLN A 42 2.36 -16.71 -16.60
N PHE A 43 2.05 -15.82 -15.67
CA PHE A 43 1.23 -14.63 -15.93
C PHE A 43 1.94 -13.66 -16.88
N LYS A 44 3.23 -13.34 -16.67
CA LYS A 44 4.01 -12.49 -17.58
C LYS A 44 4.00 -13.06 -19.01
N GLN A 45 4.15 -14.37 -19.17
CA GLN A 45 4.07 -15.03 -20.47
C GLN A 45 2.68 -14.99 -21.11
N ARG A 46 1.61 -15.07 -20.31
CA ARG A 46 0.22 -14.94 -20.78
C ARG A 46 -0.08 -13.51 -21.26
N VAL A 47 0.37 -12.49 -20.52
CA VAL A 47 0.28 -11.08 -20.94
C VAL A 47 1.06 -10.84 -22.23
N LYS A 48 2.29 -11.37 -22.35
CA LYS A 48 3.08 -11.29 -23.59
C LYS A 48 2.39 -11.94 -24.80
N ARG A 49 1.53 -12.93 -24.57
CA ARG A 49 0.71 -13.59 -25.61
C ARG A 49 -0.60 -12.84 -25.92
N GLY A 50 -0.85 -11.70 -25.28
CA GLY A 50 -2.01 -10.83 -25.54
C GLY A 50 -3.18 -11.02 -24.59
N GLU A 51 -3.04 -11.81 -23.53
CA GLU A 51 -4.09 -11.90 -22.50
C GLU A 51 -4.19 -10.60 -21.69
N SER A 52 -5.41 -10.10 -21.49
CA SER A 52 -5.62 -8.83 -20.80
C SER A 52 -5.43 -8.95 -19.29
N LEU A 53 -4.93 -7.89 -18.65
CA LEU A 53 -4.80 -7.84 -17.19
C LEU A 53 -6.14 -8.04 -16.48
N ASP A 54 -7.23 -7.52 -17.03
CA ASP A 54 -8.59 -7.72 -16.51
C ASP A 54 -8.97 -9.20 -16.41
N SER A 55 -8.60 -10.01 -17.41
CA SER A 55 -8.89 -11.45 -17.42
C SER A 55 -8.03 -12.23 -16.43
N LEU A 56 -6.78 -11.79 -16.23
CA LEU A 56 -5.84 -12.37 -15.25
C LEU A 56 -6.14 -11.95 -13.80
N LEU A 57 -6.90 -10.87 -13.60
CA LEU A 57 -7.12 -10.24 -12.32
C LEU A 57 -7.53 -11.24 -11.22
N PRO A 58 -8.50 -12.17 -11.43
CA PRO A 58 -8.89 -13.09 -10.36
C PRO A 58 -7.75 -14.00 -9.89
N GLU A 59 -6.98 -14.54 -10.84
CA GLU A 59 -5.84 -15.41 -10.54
C GLU A 59 -4.70 -14.64 -9.87
N ALA A 60 -4.36 -13.47 -10.40
CA ALA A 60 -3.31 -12.61 -9.85
C ALA A 60 -3.64 -12.16 -8.41
N PHE A 61 -4.88 -11.74 -8.16
CA PHE A 61 -5.31 -11.31 -6.83
C PHE A 61 -5.35 -12.46 -5.83
N ALA A 62 -5.72 -13.67 -6.27
CA ALA A 62 -5.67 -14.86 -5.42
C ALA A 62 -4.22 -15.21 -5.03
N VAL A 63 -3.28 -15.13 -5.98
CA VAL A 63 -1.84 -15.33 -5.74
C VAL A 63 -1.28 -14.30 -4.76
N VAL A 64 -1.59 -13.01 -4.96
CA VAL A 64 -1.17 -11.94 -4.03
C VAL A 64 -1.76 -12.12 -2.63
N ARG A 65 -3.04 -12.51 -2.54
CA ARG A 65 -3.70 -12.80 -1.25
C ARG A 65 -2.98 -13.91 -0.51
N GLU A 66 -2.60 -14.98 -1.19
CA GLU A 66 -1.85 -16.07 -0.59
C GLU A 66 -0.41 -15.67 -0.22
N GLY A 67 0.28 -14.94 -1.10
CA GLY A 67 1.61 -14.39 -0.82
C GLY A 67 1.59 -13.49 0.43
N SER A 68 0.59 -12.62 0.57
CA SER A 68 0.37 -11.81 1.78
C SER A 68 0.14 -12.66 3.02
N ARG A 69 -0.64 -13.75 2.90
CA ARG A 69 -0.89 -14.66 4.03
C ARG A 69 0.41 -15.32 4.51
N ARG A 70 1.27 -15.76 3.60
CA ARG A 70 2.56 -16.42 3.93
C ARG A 70 3.59 -15.45 4.48
N VAL A 71 3.73 -14.29 3.85
CA VAL A 71 4.78 -13.31 4.18
C VAL A 71 4.41 -12.46 5.40
N LEU A 72 3.15 -12.01 5.48
CA LEU A 72 2.72 -11.04 6.50
C LEU A 72 1.79 -11.65 7.56
N GLY A 73 1.30 -12.88 7.36
CA GLY A 73 0.24 -13.45 8.20
C GLY A 73 -1.11 -12.76 8.02
N LEU A 74 -1.26 -11.96 6.95
CA LEU A 74 -2.46 -11.17 6.67
C LEU A 74 -3.13 -11.68 5.40
N ARG A 75 -4.38 -12.14 5.51
CA ARG A 75 -5.22 -12.49 4.37
C ARG A 75 -6.06 -11.26 3.99
N PRO A 76 -5.85 -10.64 2.80
CA PRO A 76 -6.72 -9.58 2.31
C PRO A 76 -8.22 -9.93 2.39
N PHE A 77 -9.00 -9.05 3.01
CA PHE A 77 -10.47 -9.14 3.05
C PHE A 77 -11.09 -8.77 1.69
N ASP A 78 -12.35 -9.13 1.49
CA ASP A 78 -13.04 -8.87 0.22
C ASP A 78 -13.16 -7.37 -0.09
N VAL A 79 -13.38 -6.55 0.94
CA VAL A 79 -13.35 -5.08 0.80
C VAL A 79 -11.99 -4.54 0.36
N GLN A 80 -10.90 -5.24 0.70
CA GLN A 80 -9.54 -4.88 0.26
C GLN A 80 -9.29 -5.32 -1.19
N LEU A 81 -9.85 -6.47 -1.61
CA LEU A 81 -9.84 -6.86 -3.03
C LEU A 81 -10.60 -5.84 -3.87
N ILE A 82 -11.77 -5.40 -3.41
CA ILE A 82 -12.56 -4.34 -4.07
C ILE A 82 -11.75 -3.05 -4.17
N GLY A 83 -11.10 -2.62 -3.08
CA GLY A 83 -10.18 -1.48 -3.11
C GLY A 83 -9.08 -1.63 -4.17
N GLY A 84 -8.47 -2.82 -4.27
CA GLY A 84 -7.45 -3.11 -5.28
C GLY A 84 -7.99 -3.03 -6.71
N MET A 85 -9.22 -3.50 -6.95
CA MET A 85 -9.88 -3.40 -8.26
C MET A 85 -10.22 -1.96 -8.62
N ILE A 86 -10.69 -1.15 -7.66
CA ILE A 86 -10.96 0.28 -7.87
C ILE A 86 -9.68 1.03 -8.26
N LEU A 87 -8.56 0.73 -7.60
CA LEU A 87 -7.25 1.30 -7.95
C LEU A 87 -6.79 0.85 -9.35
N HIS A 88 -7.00 -0.42 -9.70
CA HIS A 88 -6.70 -0.93 -11.05
C HIS A 88 -7.54 -0.22 -12.12
N ASP A 89 -8.82 0.07 -11.84
CA ASP A 89 -9.72 0.86 -12.69
C ASP A 89 -9.31 2.37 -12.79
N GLY A 90 -8.20 2.79 -12.15
CA GLY A 90 -7.71 4.17 -12.17
C GLY A 90 -8.52 5.14 -11.29
N GLN A 91 -9.26 4.62 -10.31
CA GLN A 91 -10.13 5.40 -9.43
C GLN A 91 -9.56 5.55 -8.02
N ILE A 92 -10.11 6.48 -7.24
CA ILE A 92 -9.75 6.67 -5.83
C ILE A 92 -10.53 5.68 -4.96
N ALA A 93 -9.79 4.80 -4.27
CA ALA A 93 -10.36 3.92 -3.25
C ALA A 93 -10.36 4.60 -1.87
N GLU A 94 -11.52 5.14 -1.45
CA GLU A 94 -11.66 5.71 -0.11
C GLU A 94 -11.70 4.60 0.96
N MET A 95 -10.70 4.61 1.84
CA MET A 95 -10.56 3.67 2.95
C MET A 95 -10.19 4.41 4.24
N ARG A 96 -10.72 3.97 5.37
CA ARG A 96 -10.36 4.55 6.67
C ARG A 96 -8.96 4.14 7.11
N THR A 97 -8.32 4.97 7.94
CA THR A 97 -7.05 4.61 8.59
C THR A 97 -7.18 3.29 9.34
N GLY A 98 -6.23 2.38 9.10
CA GLY A 98 -6.22 1.04 9.70
C GLY A 98 -6.97 -0.03 8.91
N GLU A 99 -7.62 0.31 7.78
CA GLU A 99 -8.24 -0.69 6.88
C GLU A 99 -7.23 -1.39 5.94
N GLY A 100 -5.94 -1.09 6.10
CA GLY A 100 -4.84 -1.79 5.42
C GLY A 100 -4.53 -1.27 4.01
N LYS A 101 -4.60 0.04 3.78
CA LYS A 101 -4.28 0.71 2.49
C LYS A 101 -2.99 0.21 1.84
N THR A 102 -1.91 0.09 2.62
CA THR A 102 -0.62 -0.44 2.16
C THR A 102 -0.75 -1.83 1.53
N LEU A 103 -1.51 -2.73 2.16
CA LEU A 103 -1.73 -4.08 1.61
C LEU A 103 -2.63 -4.04 0.38
N VAL A 104 -3.58 -3.10 0.31
CA VAL A 104 -4.43 -2.90 -0.87
C VAL A 104 -3.62 -2.47 -2.08
N ALA A 105 -2.64 -1.58 -1.92
CA ALA A 105 -1.78 -1.10 -3.00
C ALA A 105 -0.97 -2.22 -3.67
N VAL A 106 -0.63 -3.29 -2.94
CA VAL A 106 0.13 -4.44 -3.48
C VAL A 106 -0.67 -5.17 -4.59
N LEU A 107 -1.99 -5.30 -4.44
CA LEU A 107 -2.85 -6.04 -5.37
C LEU A 107 -2.78 -5.48 -6.82
N PRO A 108 -3.14 -4.19 -7.07
CA PRO A 108 -3.06 -3.61 -8.40
C PRO A 108 -1.62 -3.39 -8.84
N SER A 109 -0.67 -3.17 -7.93
CA SER A 109 0.73 -3.00 -8.30
C SER A 109 1.31 -4.28 -8.88
N TYR A 110 1.06 -5.43 -8.24
CA TYR A 110 1.46 -6.73 -8.78
C TYR A 110 0.79 -7.01 -10.13
N LEU A 111 -0.52 -6.81 -10.25
CA LEU A 111 -1.26 -7.06 -11.50
C LEU A 111 -0.71 -6.22 -12.65
N ASN A 112 -0.60 -4.90 -12.47
CA ASN A 112 -0.15 -4.01 -13.53
C ASN A 112 1.34 -4.21 -13.89
N ALA A 113 2.17 -4.64 -12.93
CA ALA A 113 3.57 -4.95 -13.17
C ALA A 113 3.77 -6.18 -14.08
N LEU A 114 2.78 -7.06 -14.21
CA LEU A 114 2.83 -8.20 -15.15
C LEU A 114 2.94 -7.78 -16.62
N SER A 115 2.60 -6.53 -16.95
CA SER A 115 2.82 -5.95 -18.29
C SER A 115 4.30 -5.78 -18.66
N GLY A 116 5.19 -5.70 -17.66
CA GLY A 116 6.61 -5.39 -17.86
C GLY A 116 6.92 -3.91 -18.09
N ALA A 117 5.91 -3.03 -18.09
CA ALA A 117 6.10 -1.58 -18.27
C ALA A 117 6.36 -0.82 -16.96
N GLY A 118 6.55 -1.53 -15.85
CA GLY A 118 6.81 -0.97 -14.52
C GLY A 118 5.58 -0.37 -13.83
N VAL A 119 5.65 -0.26 -12.51
CA VAL A 119 4.63 0.40 -11.66
C VAL A 119 5.29 1.29 -10.64
N HIS A 120 4.80 2.51 -10.46
CA HIS A 120 5.21 3.39 -9.37
C HIS A 120 4.25 3.29 -8.18
N VAL A 121 4.77 3.05 -6.99
CA VAL A 121 4.03 3.20 -5.73
C VAL A 121 4.55 4.43 -5.03
N VAL A 122 3.74 5.49 -5.07
CA VAL A 122 4.09 6.82 -4.56
C VAL A 122 3.60 6.97 -3.13
N THR A 123 4.49 7.39 -2.24
CA THR A 123 4.20 7.65 -0.82
C THR A 123 4.60 9.08 -0.44
N VAL A 124 4.17 9.55 0.74
CA VAL A 124 4.46 10.91 1.23
C VAL A 124 5.87 11.10 1.80
N ASN A 125 6.61 10.01 2.11
CA ASN A 125 7.98 10.13 2.62
C ASN A 125 8.83 8.86 2.46
N ASP A 126 10.15 9.04 2.49
CA ASP A 126 11.16 7.98 2.32
C ASP A 126 11.03 6.83 3.32
N TYR A 127 10.60 7.11 4.55
CA TYR A 127 10.41 6.06 5.54
C TYR A 127 9.28 5.10 5.13
N LEU A 128 8.15 5.63 4.64
CA LEU A 128 7.04 4.82 4.17
C LEU A 128 7.41 4.06 2.90
N ALA A 129 8.03 4.73 1.92
CA ALA A 129 8.54 4.08 0.70
C ALA A 129 9.46 2.90 1.04
N ARG A 130 10.45 3.12 1.91
CA ARG A 130 11.37 2.07 2.36
C ARG A 130 10.63 0.95 3.06
N ARG A 131 9.85 1.27 4.09
CA ARG A 131 9.11 0.30 4.92
C ARG A 131 8.27 -0.63 4.04
N ASP A 132 7.54 -0.06 3.09
CA ASP A 132 6.59 -0.81 2.26
C ASP A 132 7.33 -1.62 1.20
N SER A 133 8.42 -1.08 0.64
CA SER A 133 9.26 -1.81 -0.30
C SER A 133 9.93 -3.04 0.33
N GLU A 134 10.44 -2.97 1.56
CA GLU A 134 11.22 -4.02 2.24
C GLU A 134 10.34 -5.03 3.01
N SER A 135 9.22 -4.55 3.56
CA SER A 135 8.26 -5.19 4.47
C SER A 135 8.78 -6.32 5.40
N SER A 136 8.91 -5.98 6.68
CA SER A 136 8.73 -6.89 7.83
C SER A 136 7.60 -6.35 8.69
N SER A 137 6.84 -7.25 9.34
CA SER A 137 5.53 -7.03 9.96
C SER A 137 5.28 -5.61 10.54
N ALA A 138 4.02 -5.15 10.45
CA ALA A 138 3.51 -3.93 11.10
C ALA A 138 3.80 -3.84 12.63
N GLY A 139 4.29 -4.92 13.26
CA GLY A 139 4.70 -4.96 14.66
C GLY A 139 5.99 -4.18 14.98
N GLU A 140 6.96 -4.10 14.06
CA GLU A 140 8.26 -3.46 14.32
C GLU A 140 8.18 -1.92 14.35
N ALA A 141 7.37 -1.33 13.48
CA ALA A 141 7.15 0.13 13.44
C ALA A 141 6.53 0.65 14.75
N ALA A 142 5.57 -0.10 15.31
CA ALA A 142 4.95 0.23 16.60
C ALA A 142 5.93 0.09 17.78
N ALA A 143 6.94 -0.78 17.67
CA ALA A 143 7.99 -0.95 18.68
C ALA A 143 9.04 0.17 18.61
N ARG A 144 9.44 0.61 17.40
CA ARG A 144 10.42 1.69 17.21
C ARG A 144 9.87 3.07 17.57
N ALA A 145 8.62 3.38 17.18
CA ALA A 145 7.98 4.65 17.55
C ALA A 145 7.87 4.83 19.08
N ARG A 146 7.70 3.73 19.84
CA ARG A 146 7.68 3.76 21.31
C ARG A 146 9.07 3.91 21.94
N ARG A 147 10.12 3.38 21.31
CA ARG A 147 11.50 3.58 21.77
C ARG A 147 12.01 5.00 21.51
N GLY A 148 11.56 5.66 20.44
CA GLY A 148 11.88 7.05 20.13
C GLY A 148 11.22 8.09 21.05
N LEU A 149 10.10 7.75 21.70
CA LEU A 149 9.41 8.63 22.65
C LEU A 149 9.95 8.54 24.08
N SER A 150 10.91 7.65 24.36
CA SER A 150 11.49 7.51 25.71
C SER A 150 12.63 8.48 26.02
N GLN A 151 13.03 9.36 25.07
CA GLN A 151 14.12 10.33 25.28
C GLN A 151 13.68 11.80 25.33
N ARG A 152 12.38 12.11 25.26
CA ARG A 152 11.89 13.48 25.45
C ARG A 152 10.62 13.48 26.30
N GLY A 153 10.77 13.81 27.58
CA GLY A 153 9.61 14.09 28.43
C GLY A 153 9.81 13.86 29.92
N GLY A 154 10.92 14.33 30.51
CA GLY A 154 11.07 14.45 31.95
C GLY A 154 11.06 15.93 32.36
N ARG A 155 9.89 16.57 32.39
CA ARG A 155 9.65 17.78 33.20
C ARG A 155 8.21 17.77 33.70
N ASP A 156 8.12 17.76 35.03
CA ASP A 156 6.94 17.96 35.86
C ASP A 156 6.13 19.19 35.44
N GLU A 157 4.80 19.06 35.38
CA GLU A 157 3.89 20.09 35.90
C GLU A 157 2.59 19.44 36.42
N ARG A 158 2.38 19.53 37.73
CA ARG A 158 1.11 19.21 38.40
C ARG A 158 0.24 20.47 38.40
N GLY A 159 -0.94 20.41 37.77
CA GLY A 159 -1.98 21.44 37.83
C GLY A 159 -3.32 20.87 38.37
N PRO A 160 -4.16 21.69 39.05
CA PRO A 160 -5.14 21.19 40.01
C PRO A 160 -6.49 20.77 39.40
N ARG A 161 -7.11 19.79 40.07
CA ARG A 161 -8.44 19.24 39.76
C ARG A 161 -9.54 20.25 40.06
N GLN A 162 -10.39 20.57 39.07
CA GLN A 162 -11.69 21.21 39.30
C GLN A 162 -12.85 20.24 39.02
N ARG A 163 -13.71 20.10 40.04
CA ARG A 163 -15.02 19.43 40.01
C ARG A 163 -16.08 20.40 39.49
N ARG A 164 -16.83 20.02 38.47
CA ARG A 164 -18.23 20.42 38.15
C ARG A 164 -18.81 19.31 37.28
N GLY A 165 -20.06 18.86 37.31
CA GLY A 165 -21.31 19.21 37.96
C GLY A 165 -22.36 18.41 37.18
N ARG A 166 -23.23 17.65 37.85
CA ARG A 166 -24.26 16.78 37.24
C ARG A 166 -25.51 17.59 36.84
N ARG A 167 -26.25 17.06 35.86
CA ARG A 167 -27.64 17.36 35.35
C ARG A 167 -27.61 18.09 34.00
N ALA A 168 -28.43 17.82 33.00
CA ALA A 168 -29.52 16.88 32.67
C ALA A 168 -29.36 16.62 31.13
N SER A 169 -30.04 15.74 30.39
CA SER A 169 -31.45 15.40 30.36
C SER A 169 -31.66 14.20 29.42
N ARG A 170 -32.69 13.42 29.74
CA ARG A 170 -33.17 12.25 29.00
C ARG A 170 -33.93 12.72 27.75
N ARG A 171 -33.52 12.30 26.55
CA ARG A 171 -34.34 12.06 25.34
C ARG A 171 -33.46 11.88 24.09
N ARG A 172 -32.67 10.80 23.98
CA ARG A 172 -32.11 10.28 22.69
C ARG A 172 -31.84 8.77 22.79
N GLY A 173 -32.82 8.02 23.31
CA GLY A 173 -32.69 6.60 23.65
C GLY A 173 -32.95 5.60 22.51
N GLN A 174 -33.65 5.99 21.43
CA GLN A 174 -34.03 5.05 20.37
C GLN A 174 -33.02 5.05 19.19
N GLN A 175 -32.55 6.21 18.71
CA GLN A 175 -31.59 6.29 17.58
C GLN A 175 -30.17 5.77 17.90
N ARG A 176 -29.83 5.58 19.19
CA ARG A 176 -28.52 5.07 19.61
C ARG A 176 -28.41 3.53 19.61
N ARG A 177 -29.52 2.80 19.43
CA ARG A 177 -29.52 1.33 19.50
C ARG A 177 -29.12 0.68 18.16
N ASP A 178 -29.56 1.23 17.03
CA ASP A 178 -29.21 0.68 15.71
C ASP A 178 -27.78 1.04 15.26
N GLY A 179 -27.30 2.24 15.59
CA GLY A 179 -25.91 2.64 15.38
C GLY A 179 -24.89 1.87 16.24
N ARG A 180 -25.31 1.36 17.41
CA ARG A 180 -24.45 0.54 18.29
C ARG A 180 -24.33 -0.91 17.81
N ARG A 181 -25.38 -1.49 17.21
CA ARG A 181 -25.32 -2.85 16.65
C ARG A 181 -24.45 -2.93 15.40
N ARG A 182 -24.50 -1.94 14.50
CA ARG A 182 -23.60 -1.86 13.32
C ARG A 182 -22.14 -1.56 13.67
N ARG A 183 -21.88 -0.74 14.70
CA ARG A 183 -20.52 -0.50 15.22
C ARG A 183 -19.93 -1.69 15.99
N ALA A 184 -20.77 -2.54 16.61
CA ALA A 184 -20.31 -3.70 17.37
C ALA A 184 -19.79 -4.85 16.49
N ALA A 185 -20.33 -5.03 15.28
CA ALA A 185 -19.87 -6.08 14.35
C ALA A 185 -18.47 -5.78 13.77
N GLY A 186 -18.25 -4.56 13.25
CA GLY A 186 -16.93 -4.15 12.73
C GLY A 186 -15.84 -4.04 13.80
N SER A 187 -16.21 -3.68 15.04
CA SER A 187 -15.25 -3.60 16.16
C SER A 187 -14.88 -4.94 16.78
N ARG A 188 -15.67 -6.00 16.58
CA ARG A 188 -15.33 -7.37 17.01
C ARG A 188 -14.27 -7.99 16.10
N GLN A 189 -14.36 -7.73 14.80
CA GLN A 189 -13.39 -8.18 13.79
C GLN A 189 -12.03 -7.47 13.95
N LEU A 190 -12.04 -6.16 14.20
CA LEU A 190 -10.84 -5.38 14.54
C LEU A 190 -10.18 -5.79 15.86
N ARG A 191 -10.98 -6.13 16.90
CA ARG A 191 -10.42 -6.67 18.16
C ARG A 191 -9.80 -8.05 17.97
N LEU A 192 -10.42 -8.92 17.19
CA LEU A 192 -9.85 -10.23 16.86
C LEU A 192 -8.55 -10.09 16.07
N GLN A 193 -8.46 -9.11 15.15
CA GLN A 193 -7.23 -8.79 14.42
C GLN A 193 -6.14 -8.25 15.36
N GLN A 194 -6.48 -7.35 16.29
CA GLN A 194 -5.53 -6.83 17.28
C GLN A 194 -5.05 -7.90 18.28
N LEU A 195 -5.92 -8.82 18.69
CA LEU A 195 -5.57 -9.95 19.56
C LEU A 195 -4.67 -10.96 18.85
N ARG A 196 -4.90 -11.26 17.57
CA ARG A 196 -4.01 -12.10 16.75
C ARG A 196 -2.63 -11.46 16.56
N LEU A 197 -2.59 -10.14 16.33
CA LEU A 197 -1.35 -9.37 16.27
C LEU A 197 -0.60 -9.30 17.60
N GLN A 198 -1.27 -9.51 18.74
CA GLN A 198 -0.61 -9.66 20.05
C GLN A 198 -0.05 -11.07 20.25
N GLN A 199 -0.76 -12.11 19.79
CA GLN A 199 -0.28 -13.49 19.89
C GLN A 199 0.92 -13.79 18.97
N LEU A 200 1.01 -13.11 17.83
CA LEU A 200 2.20 -13.14 16.96
C LEU A 200 3.42 -12.46 17.60
N ARG A 201 3.24 -11.62 18.64
CA ARG A 201 4.35 -10.95 19.37
C ARG A 201 4.95 -11.81 20.49
N SER A 202 4.25 -12.84 20.96
CA SER A 202 4.71 -13.72 22.04
C SER A 202 5.48 -14.95 21.56
N GLY A 203 5.55 -15.20 20.25
CA GLY A 203 6.38 -16.25 19.65
C GLY A 203 7.83 -15.79 19.46
N SER A 204 8.56 -15.54 20.55
CA SER A 204 10.00 -15.29 20.46
C SER A 204 10.74 -16.61 20.18
N GLY A 205 11.24 -16.76 18.97
CA GLY A 205 12.23 -17.77 18.64
C GLY A 205 12.08 -18.34 17.22
N ARG A 206 12.68 -17.67 16.23
CA ARG A 206 13.29 -18.30 15.04
C ARG A 206 13.98 -17.24 14.17
N SER A 207 15.28 -17.48 13.96
CA SER A 207 16.17 -17.16 12.84
C SER A 207 15.96 -15.85 12.06
N GLY A 208 17.05 -15.11 11.80
CA GLY A 208 17.09 -13.85 11.05
C GLY A 208 16.20 -13.86 9.80
N ALA A 209 14.98 -13.36 9.95
CA ALA A 209 13.99 -13.33 8.89
C ALA A 209 14.47 -12.36 7.82
N VAL A 210 14.77 -12.89 6.64
CA VAL A 210 14.98 -12.10 5.44
C VAL A 210 13.76 -11.21 5.26
N ARG A 211 13.96 -9.89 5.31
CA ARG A 211 12.89 -8.91 5.11
C ARG A 211 12.46 -9.00 3.65
N THR A 212 11.30 -9.59 3.37
CA THR A 212 10.78 -9.72 2.01
C THR A 212 9.39 -9.14 1.94
N SER A 213 9.15 -8.29 0.95
CA SER A 213 7.80 -7.84 0.61
C SER A 213 7.06 -8.91 -0.19
N VAL A 214 5.74 -8.80 -0.22
CA VAL A 214 4.88 -9.74 -0.95
C VAL A 214 5.27 -9.83 -2.43
N PRO A 215 5.52 -8.73 -3.17
CA PRO A 215 5.95 -8.84 -4.57
C PRO A 215 7.30 -9.56 -4.72
N ARG A 216 8.30 -9.27 -3.87
CA ARG A 216 9.59 -9.98 -3.90
C ARG A 216 9.42 -11.47 -3.62
N PHE A 217 8.58 -11.81 -2.64
CA PHE A 217 8.28 -13.21 -2.34
C PHE A 217 7.63 -13.93 -3.53
N LEU A 218 6.85 -13.22 -4.35
CA LEU A 218 6.24 -13.73 -5.58
C LEU A 218 7.16 -13.64 -6.81
N GLY A 219 8.43 -13.26 -6.66
CA GLY A 219 9.40 -13.23 -7.76
C GLY A 219 9.40 -11.94 -8.58
N MET A 220 8.76 -10.87 -8.12
CA MET A 220 8.89 -9.55 -8.74
C MET A 220 10.15 -8.82 -8.27
N ASN A 221 10.78 -8.09 -9.17
CA ASN A 221 11.84 -7.13 -8.83
C ASN A 221 11.20 -5.88 -8.22
N VAL A 222 11.73 -5.43 -7.07
CA VAL A 222 11.20 -4.25 -6.37
C VAL A 222 12.31 -3.24 -6.12
N GLY A 223 12.18 -2.07 -6.74
CA GLY A 223 13.05 -0.92 -6.60
C GLY A 223 12.58 0.04 -5.50
N LEU A 224 13.52 0.82 -4.98
CA LEU A 224 13.28 1.90 -4.03
C LEU A 224 14.10 3.11 -4.48
N ILE A 225 13.44 4.26 -4.61
CA ILE A 225 14.09 5.55 -4.86
C ILE A 225 14.16 6.35 -3.56
N GLN A 226 15.30 7.00 -3.32
CA GLN A 226 15.56 7.85 -2.16
C GLN A 226 16.42 9.05 -2.56
N ALA A 227 16.34 10.13 -1.78
CA ALA A 227 16.98 11.41 -2.08
C ALA A 227 18.48 11.29 -2.45
N ASP A 228 19.26 10.53 -1.68
CA ASP A 228 20.72 10.47 -1.82
C ASP A 228 21.23 9.43 -2.83
N MET A 229 20.36 8.90 -3.69
CA MET A 229 20.76 7.90 -4.70
C MET A 229 21.42 8.54 -5.93
N ASP A 230 22.52 7.93 -6.36
CA ASP A 230 23.19 8.25 -7.61
C ASP A 230 22.34 7.84 -8.85
N PRO A 231 22.61 8.41 -10.04
CA PRO A 231 21.82 8.14 -11.25
C PRO A 231 21.84 6.69 -11.73
N GLU A 232 22.91 5.92 -11.48
CA GLU A 232 22.99 4.51 -11.86
C GLU A 232 22.07 3.67 -10.98
N SER A 233 22.12 3.88 -9.67
CA SER A 233 21.23 3.25 -8.69
C SER A 233 19.75 3.59 -8.97
N ARG A 234 19.45 4.83 -9.36
CA ARG A 234 18.08 5.24 -9.75
C ARG A 234 17.59 4.53 -11.01
N ARG A 235 18.43 4.44 -12.06
CA ARG A 235 18.09 3.66 -13.27
C ARG A 235 17.78 2.21 -12.95
N ALA A 236 18.61 1.57 -12.12
CA ALA A 236 18.39 0.18 -11.69
C ALA A 236 17.08 0.02 -10.91
N ALA A 237 16.75 0.98 -10.04
CA ALA A 237 15.49 0.98 -9.32
C ALA A 237 14.29 1.15 -10.26
N TYR A 238 14.31 2.12 -11.18
CA TYR A 238 13.23 2.32 -12.16
C TYR A 238 13.05 1.17 -13.16
N ALA A 239 14.10 0.37 -13.40
CA ALA A 239 14.02 -0.85 -14.21
C ALA A 239 13.34 -2.04 -13.49
N SER A 240 12.96 -1.88 -12.21
CA SER A 240 12.23 -2.92 -11.46
C SER A 240 10.78 -3.04 -11.91
N ASP A 241 10.16 -4.19 -11.64
CA ASP A 241 8.74 -4.42 -11.94
C ASP A 241 7.83 -3.45 -11.16
N ILE A 242 8.21 -3.16 -9.90
CA ILE A 242 7.53 -2.20 -9.02
C ILE A 242 8.58 -1.30 -8.36
N THR A 243 8.37 0.01 -8.37
CA THR A 243 9.28 1.00 -7.79
C THR A 243 8.55 1.82 -6.73
N TYR A 244 9.03 1.75 -5.49
CA TYR A 244 8.57 2.61 -4.41
C TYR A 244 9.34 3.92 -4.43
N VAL A 245 8.62 5.04 -4.34
CA VAL A 245 9.20 6.38 -4.48
C VAL A 245 8.35 7.40 -3.74
N THR A 246 8.89 8.57 -3.45
CA THR A 246 8.08 9.71 -2.99
C THR A 246 7.60 10.54 -4.18
N ASN A 247 6.54 11.32 -3.99
CA ASN A 247 6.06 12.23 -5.03
C ASN A 247 7.13 13.26 -5.44
N SER A 248 7.90 13.76 -4.46
CA SER A 248 8.98 14.72 -4.69
C SER A 248 10.10 14.11 -5.54
N GLU A 249 10.59 12.93 -5.18
CA GLU A 249 11.66 12.26 -5.92
C GLU A 249 11.24 11.90 -7.35
N LEU A 250 10.04 11.35 -7.52
CA LEU A 250 9.51 11.02 -8.86
C LEU A 250 9.39 12.27 -9.74
N GLY A 251 8.91 13.37 -9.17
CA GLY A 251 8.80 14.64 -9.88
C GLY A 251 10.16 15.26 -10.24
N PHE A 252 11.12 15.24 -9.31
CA PHE A 252 12.47 15.74 -9.58
C PHE A 252 13.24 14.88 -10.57
N ASP A 253 13.08 13.55 -10.55
CA ASP A 253 13.64 12.66 -11.56
C ASP A 253 13.05 12.94 -12.95
N TYR A 254 11.74 13.17 -13.04
CA TYR A 254 11.12 13.61 -14.28
C TYR A 254 11.67 14.94 -14.78
N LEU A 255 11.82 15.94 -13.90
CA LEU A 255 12.36 17.25 -14.27
C LEU A 255 13.83 17.14 -14.72
N ARG A 256 14.66 16.39 -13.99
CA ARG A 256 16.07 16.15 -14.35
C ARG A 256 16.20 15.44 -15.69
N ASP A 257 15.38 14.43 -15.96
CA ASP A 257 15.37 13.74 -17.25
C ASP A 257 15.05 14.68 -18.41
N ASN A 258 14.26 15.74 -18.21
CA ASN A 258 13.96 16.73 -19.25
C ASN A 258 15.08 17.77 -19.45
N LEU A 259 16.04 17.84 -18.54
CA LEU A 259 17.23 18.68 -18.66
C LEU A 259 18.45 17.89 -19.17
N ALA A 260 18.36 16.56 -19.25
CA ALA A 260 19.42 15.68 -19.71
C ALA A 260 19.85 16.01 -21.15
N GLY A 261 21.16 16.09 -21.37
CA GLY A 261 21.74 16.37 -22.69
C GLY A 261 21.83 15.14 -23.58
N ALA A 262 21.76 13.94 -22.99
CA ALA A 262 21.89 12.67 -23.70
C ALA A 262 21.00 11.56 -23.11
N PRO A 263 20.55 10.57 -23.92
CA PRO A 263 19.76 9.45 -23.42
C PRO A 263 20.42 8.63 -22.30
N ALA A 264 21.76 8.58 -22.26
CA ALA A 264 22.52 7.85 -21.24
C ALA A 264 22.42 8.48 -19.84
N GLU A 265 22.00 9.74 -19.75
CA GLU A 265 21.80 10.49 -18.50
C GLU A 265 20.40 10.31 -17.91
N LEU A 266 19.44 9.78 -18.70
CA LEU A 266 18.07 9.55 -18.26
C LEU A 266 18.03 8.50 -17.16
N VAL A 267 17.21 8.72 -16.13
CA VAL A 267 16.99 7.76 -15.05
C VAL A 267 15.62 7.11 -15.11
N LEU A 268 14.57 7.91 -15.22
CA LEU A 268 13.17 7.48 -15.13
C LEU A 268 12.67 7.01 -16.50
N ARG A 269 13.00 7.76 -17.56
CA ARG A 269 12.56 7.52 -18.93
C ARG A 269 13.54 6.69 -19.75
N ALA A 270 14.56 6.11 -19.11
CA ALA A 270 15.64 5.40 -19.78
C ALA A 270 15.16 4.17 -20.58
N ALA A 271 14.12 3.48 -20.09
CA ALA A 271 13.71 2.20 -20.66
C ALA A 271 12.22 2.10 -21.00
N GLN A 272 11.33 2.71 -20.20
CA GLN A 272 9.88 2.52 -20.33
C GLN A 272 9.15 3.87 -20.14
N PRO A 273 8.03 4.09 -20.85
CA PRO A 273 7.15 5.22 -20.58
C PRO A 273 6.46 5.05 -19.23
N PHE A 274 5.90 6.15 -18.69
CA PHE A 274 4.99 6.06 -17.55
C PHE A 274 3.81 5.14 -17.88
N ASN A 275 3.62 4.12 -17.04
CA ASN A 275 2.59 3.11 -17.23
C ASN A 275 1.47 3.25 -16.19
N PHE A 276 1.76 2.88 -14.94
CA PHE A 276 0.77 2.86 -13.87
C PHE A 276 1.36 3.38 -12.56
N CYS A 277 0.54 4.10 -11.78
CA CYS A 277 0.93 4.70 -10.52
C CYS A 277 -0.15 4.50 -9.46
N VAL A 278 0.22 3.99 -8.30
CA VAL A 278 -0.62 3.98 -7.10
C VAL A 278 -0.11 5.05 -6.14
N ILE A 279 -0.97 5.99 -5.78
CA ILE A 279 -0.64 7.09 -4.85
C ILE A 279 -1.27 6.76 -3.49
N ASP A 280 -0.44 6.48 -2.49
CA ASP A 280 -0.90 6.41 -1.09
C ASP A 280 -1.09 7.82 -0.53
N GLU A 281 -2.04 7.99 0.39
CA GLU A 281 -2.39 9.31 0.96
C GLU A 281 -2.63 10.38 -0.13
N VAL A 282 -3.49 10.03 -1.11
CA VAL A 282 -3.79 10.84 -2.30
C VAL A 282 -4.21 12.28 -2.00
N ASP A 283 -4.90 12.51 -0.88
CA ASP A 283 -5.28 13.84 -0.41
C ASP A 283 -4.07 14.68 -0.02
N SER A 284 -3.13 14.11 0.73
CA SER A 284 -1.89 14.80 1.08
C SER A 284 -1.06 15.14 -0.18
N ILE A 285 -0.96 14.22 -1.14
CA ILE A 285 -0.10 14.42 -2.31
C ILE A 285 -0.76 15.32 -3.36
N LEU A 286 -1.98 14.98 -3.81
CA LEU A 286 -2.61 15.67 -4.94
C LEU A 286 -3.36 16.94 -4.55
N ILE A 287 -3.55 17.21 -3.26
CA ILE A 287 -4.22 18.42 -2.77
C ILE A 287 -3.27 19.26 -1.94
N ASP A 288 -2.71 18.72 -0.85
CA ASP A 288 -1.95 19.54 0.10
C ASP A 288 -0.57 19.93 -0.45
N GLU A 289 0.20 18.96 -0.95
CA GLU A 289 1.56 19.15 -1.48
C GLU A 289 1.54 19.77 -2.87
N ALA A 290 0.57 19.41 -3.72
CA ALA A 290 0.40 19.94 -5.07
C ALA A 290 0.17 21.47 -5.13
N ARG A 291 -0.05 22.15 -4.00
CA ARG A 291 -0.12 23.62 -3.93
C ARG A 291 1.21 24.30 -4.21
N THR A 292 2.33 23.61 -4.00
CA THR A 292 3.67 24.15 -4.22
C THR A 292 4.29 23.45 -5.43
N PRO A 293 4.64 24.17 -6.51
CA PRO A 293 5.26 23.55 -7.67
C PRO A 293 6.64 22.98 -7.33
N LEU A 294 7.00 21.86 -7.95
CA LEU A 294 8.36 21.34 -7.92
C LEU A 294 9.23 22.15 -8.88
N ILE A 295 10.33 22.73 -8.37
CA ILE A 295 11.22 23.61 -9.12
C ILE A 295 12.67 23.16 -8.88
N ILE A 296 13.43 22.95 -9.96
CA ILE A 296 14.88 22.79 -9.91
C ILE A 296 15.51 24.19 -10.00
N SER A 297 16.27 24.59 -8.97
CA SER A 297 17.02 25.84 -8.99
C SER A 297 18.50 25.55 -9.26
N GLY A 298 19.09 26.25 -10.23
CA GLY A 298 20.53 26.25 -10.47
C GLY A 298 21.23 27.41 -9.75
N VAL A 299 22.50 27.24 -9.42
CA VAL A 299 23.38 28.36 -9.10
C VAL A 299 23.67 29.10 -10.41
N SER A 300 23.31 30.38 -10.46
CA SER A 300 23.71 31.24 -11.57
C SER A 300 25.22 31.46 -11.49
N ASP A 301 25.96 31.16 -12.56
CA ASP A 301 27.27 31.78 -12.76
C ASP A 301 27.02 33.30 -12.86
N GLN A 302 27.30 34.03 -11.78
CA GLN A 302 27.25 35.49 -11.82
C GLN A 302 28.37 35.98 -12.77
N PRO A 303 28.07 36.89 -13.70
CA PRO A 303 29.08 37.49 -14.56
C PRO A 303 30.09 38.34 -13.78
#